data_AF-A0A524A8W7-F1
#
_entry.id   AF-A0A524A8W7-F1
#
_cell.length_a   1.000
_cell.length_b   1.000
_cell.length_c   1.000
_cell.angle_alpha   90.00
_cell.angle_beta   90.00
_cell.angle_gamma   90.00
#
_symmetry.space_group_name_H-M   'P 1'
#
loop_
_entity.id
_entity.type
_entity.pdbx_description
1 polymer ?
#
loop_
_entity_poly.entity_id
_entity_poly.type
_entity_poly.pdbx_seq_one_letter_code
_entity_poly.pdbx_strand_id
1 'polypeptide(L)'
;MKTISLRLELAQYERLRVLSFATHKPMSQIIREAIDTHLQQQPIKPGQEWFWTAEWQAAEREAEEDLATGRVQTFDNDADFLASLV
;
A
#
# COMPACT_ATOMS: atom_id res chain seq x y z
N MET A 1 5.40 -13.59 -15.80
CA MET A 1 4.61 -12.34 -15.82
C MET A 1 3.46 -12.48 -14.84
N LYS A 2 3.34 -11.59 -13.84
CA LYS A 2 2.13 -11.52 -13.00
C LYS A 2 1.15 -10.56 -13.68
N THR A 3 -0.11 -10.98 -13.83
CA THR A 3 -1.18 -10.16 -14.42
C THR A 3 -1.98 -9.51 -13.29
N ILE A 4 -2.23 -8.20 -13.39
CA ILE A 4 -3.05 -7.46 -12.44
C ILE A 4 -4.27 -6.93 -13.19
N SER A 5 -5.45 -7.18 -12.64
CA SER A 5 -6.71 -6.62 -13.12
C SER A 5 -7.01 -5.36 -12.31
N LEU A 6 -7.19 -4.23 -12.98
CA LEU A 6 -7.57 -2.96 -12.35
C LEU A 6 -9.03 -2.67 -12.68
N ARG A 7 -9.84 -2.43 -11.64
CA ARG A 7 -11.17 -1.86 -11.81
C ARG A 7 -11.05 -0.35 -11.76
N LEU A 8 -11.48 0.31 -12.83
CA LEU A 8 -11.47 1.76 -12.96
C LEU A 8 -12.90 2.25 -13.07
N GLU A 9 -13.18 3.39 -12.45
CA GLU A 9 -14.39 4.13 -12.73
C GLU A 9 -14.39 4.60 -14.20
N LEU A 10 -15.57 4.73 -14.81
CA LEU A 10 -15.69 5.10 -16.23
C LEU A 10 -14.90 6.37 -16.56
N ALA A 11 -15.00 7.40 -15.71
CA ALA A 11 -14.28 8.65 -15.88
C ALA A 11 -12.75 8.48 -15.83
N GLN A 12 -12.24 7.56 -15.01
CA GLN A 12 -10.80 7.27 -14.94
C GLN A 12 -10.33 6.52 -16.18
N TYR A 13 -11.12 5.55 -16.65
CA TYR A 13 -10.85 4.82 -17.89
C TYR A 13 -10.81 5.77 -19.10
N GLU A 14 -11.78 6.69 -19.22
CA GLU A 14 -11.83 7.64 -20.32
C GLU A 14 -10.60 8.55 -20.34
N ARG A 15 -10.20 9.10 -19.19
CA ARG A 15 -8.98 9.91 -19.07
C ARG A 15 -7.74 9.12 -19.48
N LEU A 16 -7.61 7.88 -19.00
CA LEU A 16 -6.48 7.02 -19.34
C LEU A 16 -6.45 6.67 -20.84
N ARG A 17 -7.62 6.45 -21.44
CA ARG A 17 -7.77 6.22 -22.89
C ARG A 17 -7.37 7.44 -23.70
N VAL A 18 -7.80 8.64 -23.33
CA VAL A 18 -7.40 9.89 -24.00
C VAL A 18 -5.89 10.09 -23.87
N LEU A 19 -5.32 9.86 -22.69
CA LEU A 19 -3.88 9.99 -22.47
C LEU A 19 -3.08 8.97 -23.29
N SER A 20 -3.56 7.73 -23.39
CA SER A 20 -2.98 6.69 -24.26
C SER A 20 -2.98 7.11 -25.72
N PHE A 21 -4.08 7.66 -26.21
CA PHE A 21 -4.17 8.18 -27.58
C PHE A 21 -3.21 9.35 -27.81
N ALA A 22 -3.22 10.34 -26.93
CA ALA A 22 -2.43 11.57 -27.08
C ALA A 22 -0.91 11.33 -26.98
N THR A 23 -0.48 10.35 -26.18
CA THR A 23 0.94 10.04 -25.95
C THR A 23 1.45 8.89 -26.83
N HIS A 24 0.57 8.23 -27.58
CA HIS A 24 0.86 7.00 -28.33
C HIS A 24 1.48 5.89 -27.48
N LYS A 25 1.20 5.89 -26.17
CA LYS A 25 1.65 4.84 -25.24
C LYS A 25 0.51 3.90 -24.90
N PRO A 26 0.76 2.59 -24.77
CA PRO A 26 -0.25 1.68 -24.25
C PRO A 26 -0.60 2.07 -22.80
N MET A 27 -1.87 1.92 -22.42
CA MET A 27 -2.36 2.26 -21.06
C MET A 27 -1.54 1.58 -19.96
N SER A 28 -1.06 0.35 -20.18
CA SER A 28 -0.19 -0.38 -19.24
C SER A 28 1.15 0.30 -19.00
N GLN A 29 1.73 0.93 -20.03
CA GLN A 29 2.97 1.69 -19.90
C GLN A 29 2.72 2.99 -19.13
N ILE A 30 1.62 3.69 -19.41
CA ILE A 30 1.25 4.91 -18.68
C ILE A 30 1.07 4.63 -17.19
N ILE A 31 0.33 3.57 -16.85
CA ILE A 31 0.11 3.17 -15.45
C ILE A 31 1.45 2.83 -14.79
N ARG A 32 2.30 2.06 -15.46
CA ARG A 32 3.63 1.71 -14.94
C ARG A 32 4.47 2.94 -14.65
N GLU A 33 4.61 3.83 -15.64
CA GLU A 33 5.39 5.07 -15.51
C GLU A 33 4.84 5.96 -14.38
N ALA A 34 3.52 6.04 -14.23
CA ALA A 34 2.89 6.79 -13.14
C ALA A 34 3.22 6.20 -11.76
N ILE A 35 3.17 4.87 -11.61
CA ILE A 35 3.56 4.17 -10.38
C ILE A 35 5.04 4.42 -10.10
N ASP A 36 5.92 4.23 -11.09
CA ASP A 36 7.36 4.43 -10.93
C ASP A 36 7.69 5.86 -10.52
N THR A 37 7.03 6.85 -11.13
CA THR A 37 7.18 8.27 -10.79
C THR A 37 6.73 8.54 -9.35
N HIS A 38 5.63 7.94 -8.92
CA HIS A 38 5.14 8.09 -7.55
C HIS A 38 6.11 7.48 -6.53
N LEU A 39 6.61 6.28 -6.80
CA LEU A 39 7.60 5.61 -5.95
C LEU A 39 8.95 6.34 -5.91
N GLN A 40 9.33 7.05 -6.98
CA GLN A 40 10.52 7.91 -6.96
C GLN A 40 10.34 9.13 -6.04
N GLN A 41 9.13 9.68 -5.97
CA GLN A 41 8.82 10.79 -5.06
C GLN A 41 8.70 10.33 -3.60
N GLN A 42 8.32 9.08 -3.38
CA GLN A 42 8.16 8.48 -2.05
C GLN A 42 8.93 7.15 -1.99
N PRO A 43 10.27 7.19 -2.00
CA PRO A 43 11.06 5.98 -1.96
C PRO A 43 10.83 5.29 -0.61
N ILE A 44 10.63 3.97 -0.65
CA ILE A 44 10.78 3.13 0.53
C ILE A 44 12.20 3.39 1.05
N LYS A 45 12.31 3.83 2.31
CA LYS A 45 13.62 4.09 2.90
C LYS A 45 14.46 2.80 2.83
N PRO A 46 15.72 2.86 2.38
CA PRO A 46 16.60 1.70 2.38
C PRO A 46 16.63 1.03 3.77
N GLY A 47 16.49 -0.29 3.82
CA GLY A 47 16.38 -1.05 5.07
C GLY A 47 14.96 -1.15 5.65
N GLN A 48 13.93 -0.65 4.97
CA GLN A 48 12.51 -0.82 5.32
C GLN A 48 11.76 -1.77 4.37
N GLU A 49 12.48 -2.47 3.49
CA GLU A 49 11.90 -3.39 2.51
C GLU A 49 11.23 -4.59 3.20
N TRP A 50 11.72 -4.98 4.39
CA TRP A 50 11.20 -6.08 5.18
C TRP A 50 9.72 -5.90 5.54
N PHE A 51 9.28 -4.65 5.76
CA PHE A 51 7.89 -4.33 6.09
C PHE A 51 6.92 -4.74 4.98
N TRP A 52 7.37 -4.71 3.72
CA TRP A 52 6.57 -5.03 2.55
C TRP A 52 6.64 -6.52 2.16
N THR A 53 7.31 -7.35 2.96
CA THR A 53 7.28 -8.80 2.75
C THR A 53 5.89 -9.36 3.02
N ALA A 54 5.55 -10.47 2.36
CA ALA A 54 4.23 -11.08 2.49
C ALA A 54 3.90 -11.50 3.94
N GLU A 55 4.91 -11.90 4.71
CA GLU A 55 4.79 -12.27 6.12
C GLU A 55 4.41 -11.05 6.98
N TRP A 56 5.17 -9.95 6.86
CA TRP A 56 4.87 -8.72 7.60
C TRP A 56 3.52 -8.10 7.23
N GLN A 57 3.16 -8.12 5.94
CA GLN A 57 1.85 -7.65 5.49
C GLN A 57 0.69 -8.57 5.93
N ALA A 58 0.97 -9.82 6.33
CA ALA A 58 -0.03 -10.69 6.94
C ALA A 58 -0.22 -10.36 8.42
N ALA A 59 0.88 -10.19 9.16
CA ALA A 59 0.83 -9.76 10.55
C ALA A 59 0.17 -8.38 10.72
N GLU A 60 0.43 -7.43 9.81
CA GLU A 60 -0.21 -6.11 9.86
C GLU A 60 -1.74 -6.19 9.72
N ARG A 61 -2.24 -7.02 8.80
CA ARG A 61 -3.68 -7.22 8.62
C ARG A 61 -4.32 -7.86 9.85
N GLU A 62 -3.63 -8.80 10.50
CA GLU A 62 -4.08 -9.39 11.76
C GLU A 62 -4.17 -8.34 12.87
N ALA A 63 -3.14 -7.50 13.00
CA ALA A 63 -3.13 -6.40 13.96
C ALA A 63 -4.23 -5.35 13.69
N GLU A 64 -4.49 -5.02 12.42
CA GLU A 64 -5.61 -4.16 12.03
C GLU A 64 -6.98 -4.77 12.40
N GLU A 65 -7.15 -6.08 12.22
CA GLU A 65 -8.36 -6.79 12.66
C GLU A 65 -8.50 -6.82 14.19
N ASP A 66 -7.42 -7.03 14.92
CA ASP A 66 -7.40 -6.96 16.39
C ASP A 66 -7.85 -5.58 16.86
N LEU A 67 -7.30 -4.52 16.28
CA LEU A 67 -7.69 -3.14 16.57
C LEU A 67 -9.16 -2.87 16.25
N ALA A 68 -9.63 -3.28 15.07
CA ALA A 68 -11.00 -3.08 14.63
C ALA A 68 -12.03 -3.85 15.49
N THR A 69 -11.63 -5.02 16.01
CA THR A 69 -12.49 -5.86 16.87
C THR A 69 -12.30 -5.59 18.36
N GLY A 70 -11.42 -4.65 18.73
CA GLY A 70 -11.16 -4.30 20.13
C GLY A 70 -10.35 -5.35 20.89
N ARG A 71 -9.66 -6.27 20.21
CA ARG A 71 -8.70 -7.22 20.81
C ARG A 71 -7.37 -6.51 21.12
N VAL A 72 -7.46 -5.40 21.85
CA VAL A 72 -6.32 -4.57 22.22
C VAL A 72 -6.33 -4.30 23.72
N GLN A 73 -5.15 -4.11 24.29
CA GLN A 73 -4.99 -3.68 25.67
C GLN A 73 -4.58 -2.20 25.70
N THR A 74 -5.22 -1.42 26.56
CA THR A 74 -4.88 -0.01 26.77
C THR A 74 -4.22 0.16 28.13
N PHE A 75 -3.29 1.11 28.22
CA PHE A 75 -2.57 1.45 29.43
C PHE A 75 -2.66 2.96 29.67
N ASP A 76 -2.72 3.37 30.92
CA ASP A 76 -2.85 4.79 31.29
C ASP A 76 -1.54 5.56 31.13
N ASN A 77 -0.40 4.87 31.20
CA ASN A 77 0.93 5.42 31.01
C ASN A 77 1.92 4.38 30.46
N ASP A 78 3.09 4.87 30.04
CA ASP A 78 4.18 4.07 29.49
C ASP A 78 4.79 3.10 30.51
N ALA A 79 4.86 3.46 31.80
CA ALA A 79 5.35 2.57 32.84
C ALA A 79 4.46 1.33 33.01
N ASP A 80 3.14 1.50 32.99
CA ASP A 80 2.16 0.40 33.06
C ASP A 80 2.25 -0.50 31.82
N PHE A 81 2.45 0.08 30.63
CA PHE A 81 2.70 -0.69 29.42
C PHE A 81 3.96 -1.52 29.52
N LEU A 82 5.10 -0.93 29.90
CA LEU A 82 6.37 -1.63 30.00
C LEU A 82 6.32 -2.75 31.05
N ALA A 83 5.61 -2.55 32.15
CA ALA A 83 5.40 -3.56 33.18
C ALA A 83 4.61 -4.78 32.68
N SER A 84 3.85 -4.64 31.59
CA SER A 84 3.08 -5.76 30.98
C SER A 84 3.90 -6.63 30.01
N LEU A 85 5.10 -6.19 29.61
CA LEU A 85 5.93 -6.85 28.59
C LEU A 85 6.88 -7.92 29.13
N VAL A 86 6.90 -8.12 30.45
CA VAL A 86 7.83 -9.00 31.21
C VAL A 86 7.08 -10.17 31.81
#